data_AF-A0AAQ3WB92-F1
#
_entry.id   AF-A0AAQ3WB92-F1
#
_cell.length_a   1.000
_cell.length_b   1.000
_cell.length_c   1.000
_cell.angle_alpha   90.00
_cell.angle_beta   90.00
_cell.angle_gamma   90.00
#
_symmetry.space_group_name_H-M   'P 1'
#
loop_
_entity.id
_entity.type
_entity.pdbx_description
1 polymer ?
#
loop_
_entity_poly.entity_id
_entity_poly.type
_entity_poly.pdbx_seq_one_letter_code
_entity_poly.pdbx_strand_id
1 'polypeptide(L)'
;MSTISVVAIGAYYGGKGLMSNNKKAPKKTSGTNPTKTDFGAENPVSGKDWNNYFKDKYGAGNVNWKPNSLEDIISNPERLYGSTKNEIKSILGEGGTEASYGSAGTGWKFTNDGDGMVFYHPGDGIHGGSYYGFSTGDTGKVKIVGEDYIDFSNDKATIIKFGGE
;
A
#
# COMPACT_ATOMS: atom_id res chain seq x y z
N MET A 1 -19.24 12.75 10.40
CA MET A 1 -17.98 12.37 11.07
C MET A 1 -16.86 12.63 10.09
N SER A 2 -15.82 13.36 10.48
CA SER A 2 -14.71 13.71 9.58
C SER A 2 -13.58 12.72 9.80
N THR A 3 -13.29 11.88 8.81
CA THR A 3 -12.19 10.91 8.87
C THR A 3 -10.88 11.65 8.63
N ILE A 4 -9.96 11.59 9.59
CA ILE A 4 -8.58 12.09 9.42
C ILE A 4 -7.75 10.90 8.92
N SER A 5 -7.44 10.86 7.63
CA SER A 5 -6.49 9.90 7.08
C SER A 5 -5.07 10.36 7.41
N VAL A 6 -4.38 9.64 8.30
CA VAL A 6 -2.96 9.87 8.57
C VAL A 6 -2.15 9.07 7.54
N VAL A 7 -1.65 9.76 6.52
CA VAL A 7 -0.68 9.16 5.58
C VAL A 7 0.69 9.17 6.24
N ALA A 8 1.09 8.04 6.80
CA ALA A 8 2.46 7.83 7.26
C ALA A 8 3.35 7.49 6.05
N ILE A 9 4.03 8.49 5.49
CA ILE A 9 5.07 8.26 4.48
C ILE A 9 6.33 7.76 5.21
N GLY A 10 6.42 6.44 5.39
CA GLY A 10 7.66 5.81 5.84
C GLY A 10 8.68 5.82 4.70
N ALA A 11 9.73 6.64 4.82
CA ALA A 11 10.86 6.60 3.90
C ALA A 11 11.61 5.26 4.09
N TYR A 12 11.42 4.33 3.15
CA TYR A 12 12.21 3.10 3.08
C TYR A 12 13.58 3.42 2.48
N TYR A 13 14.62 3.46 3.31
CA TYR A 13 16.00 3.51 2.82
C TYR A 13 16.55 2.09 2.69
N GLY A 14 16.39 1.52 1.49
CA GLY A 14 17.16 0.36 1.06
C GLY A 14 18.63 0.75 0.90
N GLY A 15 19.51 0.15 1.70
CA GLY A 15 20.92 0.50 1.75
C GLY A 15 21.69 0.17 0.46
N LYS A 16 22.45 1.15 -0.04
CA LYS A 16 23.72 0.95 -0.78
C LYS A 16 24.62 2.19 -0.58
N GLY A 17 25.86 1.96 -0.12
CA GLY A 17 27.04 2.66 -0.63
C GLY A 17 27.46 4.00 -0.02
N LEU A 18 28.56 3.92 0.73
CA LEU A 18 29.55 4.93 1.15
C LEU A 18 29.80 6.21 0.30
N MET A 19 30.35 7.21 1.03
CA MET A 19 31.19 8.38 0.66
C MET A 19 30.52 9.75 0.39
N SER A 20 30.77 10.76 1.25
CA SER A 20 31.91 11.68 1.09
C SER A 20 31.95 12.86 2.11
N ASN A 21 33.17 13.08 2.62
CA ASN A 21 33.90 14.34 2.80
C ASN A 21 33.42 15.48 3.73
N ASN A 22 34.17 15.59 4.83
CA ASN A 22 34.58 16.78 5.57
C ASN A 22 34.38 18.14 4.86
N LYS A 23 33.55 19.02 5.46
CA LYS A 23 33.74 20.48 5.41
C LYS A 23 33.46 21.13 6.77
N LYS A 24 34.36 22.03 7.15
CA LYS A 24 34.50 22.72 8.44
C LYS A 24 33.22 23.40 8.94
N ALA A 25 32.98 23.30 10.26
CA ALA A 25 31.93 24.02 10.98
C ALA A 25 32.31 25.50 11.26
N PRO A 26 31.36 26.45 11.18
CA PRO A 26 31.47 27.75 11.84
C PRO A 26 30.67 27.82 13.15
N LYS A 27 31.10 28.75 14.00
CA LYS A 27 30.79 29.00 15.43
C LYS A 27 29.30 29.17 15.78
N LYS A 28 28.96 28.66 16.97
CA LYS A 28 27.68 28.82 17.71
C LYS A 28 27.27 30.29 17.89
N THR A 29 25.98 30.57 17.71
CA THR A 29 25.23 31.59 18.46
C THR A 29 23.98 30.94 19.07
N SER A 30 23.69 31.34 20.30
CA SER A 30 22.72 30.76 21.23
C SER A 30 21.29 31.18 20.91
N GLY A 31 20.41 30.20 20.71
CA GLY A 31 18.96 30.35 20.70
C GLY A 31 18.35 28.97 20.87
N THR A 32 17.41 28.84 21.81
CA THR A 32 16.66 27.65 22.26
C THR A 32 16.78 26.43 21.34
N ASN A 33 17.42 25.36 21.82
CA ASN A 33 17.64 24.15 21.03
C ASN A 33 16.29 23.59 20.53
N PRO A 34 16.04 23.51 19.21
CA PRO A 34 15.09 22.52 18.72
C PRO A 34 15.62 21.15 19.15
N THR A 35 14.75 20.30 19.69
CA THR A 35 15.07 18.90 20.01
C THR A 35 15.67 18.27 18.76
N LYS A 36 16.99 18.16 18.74
CA LYS A 36 17.72 17.63 17.60
C LYS A 36 17.39 16.15 17.56
N THR A 37 16.69 15.70 16.52
CA THR A 37 16.45 14.29 16.29
C THR A 37 17.78 13.56 16.39
N ASP A 38 17.90 12.65 17.34
CA ASP A 38 19.09 11.85 17.53
C ASP A 38 19.12 10.77 16.45
N PHE A 39 19.91 11.02 15.40
CA PHE A 39 20.16 10.05 14.34
C PHE A 39 21.13 8.94 14.77
N GLY A 40 21.57 8.93 16.03
CA GLY A 40 22.43 7.92 16.64
C GLY A 40 21.69 6.75 17.28
N ALA A 41 20.38 6.57 17.04
CA ALA A 41 19.65 5.41 17.52
C ALA A 41 20.29 4.11 16.97
N GLU A 42 20.97 3.38 17.85
CA GLU A 42 21.75 2.17 17.51
C GLU A 42 20.90 1.01 16.96
N ASN A 43 19.56 1.09 17.09
CA ASN A 43 18.63 0.18 16.43
C ASN A 43 17.36 0.93 16.00
N PRO A 44 17.23 1.34 14.73
CA PRO A 44 15.96 1.87 14.24
C PRO A 44 14.87 0.80 14.36
N VAL A 45 13.75 1.17 14.96
CA VAL A 45 12.52 0.34 14.99
C VAL A 45 12.16 -0.01 13.55
N SER A 46 11.94 -1.30 13.26
CA SER A 46 11.68 -1.73 11.89
C SER A 46 10.36 -1.15 11.38
N GLY A 47 10.20 -1.03 10.06
CA GLY A 47 8.93 -0.56 9.50
C GLY A 47 7.75 -1.47 9.89
N LYS A 48 7.99 -2.79 10.06
CA LYS A 48 6.99 -3.74 10.56
C LYS A 48 6.55 -3.38 11.98
N ASP A 49 7.49 -3.06 12.85
CA ASP A 49 7.20 -2.70 14.24
C ASP A 49 6.47 -1.35 14.32
N TRP A 50 6.84 -0.38 13.48
CA TRP A 50 6.09 0.87 13.35
C TRP A 50 4.65 0.67 12.87
N ASN A 51 4.44 -0.19 11.87
CA ASN A 51 3.11 -0.50 11.37
C ASN A 51 2.25 -1.15 12.46
N ASN A 52 2.81 -2.10 13.20
CA ASN A 52 2.12 -2.73 14.32
C ASN A 52 1.77 -1.69 15.40
N TYR A 53 2.73 -0.84 15.78
CA TYR A 53 2.47 0.26 16.73
C TYR A 53 1.32 1.16 16.28
N PHE A 54 1.28 1.54 15.00
CA PHE A 54 0.20 2.40 14.49
C PHE A 54 -1.14 1.67 14.45
N LYS A 55 -1.17 0.40 14.03
CA LYS A 55 -2.39 -0.42 14.06
C LYS A 55 -2.94 -0.58 15.48
N ASP A 56 -2.08 -0.82 16.47
CA ASP A 56 -2.48 -0.91 17.88
C ASP A 56 -3.01 0.44 18.39
N LYS A 57 -2.39 1.54 17.98
CA LYS A 57 -2.73 2.88 18.45
C LYS A 57 -4.01 3.44 17.83
N TYR A 58 -4.23 3.18 16.54
CA TYR A 58 -5.29 3.82 15.76
C TYR A 58 -6.34 2.83 15.23
N GLY A 59 -6.14 1.53 15.41
CA GLY A 59 -6.98 0.45 14.88
C GLY A 59 -6.48 -0.05 13.52
N ALA A 60 -6.47 -1.37 13.33
CA ALA A 60 -5.99 -2.02 12.11
C ALA A 60 -6.76 -1.58 10.84
N GLY A 61 -8.06 -1.29 10.97
CA GLY A 61 -8.87 -0.76 9.87
C GLY A 61 -8.54 0.69 9.47
N ASN A 62 -7.86 1.45 10.34
CA ASN A 62 -7.53 2.86 10.13
C ASN A 62 -6.07 3.08 9.68
N VAL A 63 -5.24 2.04 9.77
CA VAL A 63 -3.82 2.11 9.38
C VAL A 63 -3.57 1.21 8.19
N ASN A 64 -3.30 1.86 7.07
CA ASN A 64 -3.05 1.18 5.82
C ASN A 64 -1.67 1.55 5.28
N TRP A 65 -0.80 0.55 5.21
CA TRP A 65 0.51 0.70 4.58
C TRP A 65 0.37 0.45 3.08
N LYS A 66 0.50 1.52 2.29
CA LYS A 66 0.40 1.45 0.84
C LYS A 66 1.51 0.59 0.23
N PRO A 67 1.22 -0.14 -0.88
CA PRO A 67 2.25 -0.89 -1.57
C PRO A 67 3.24 0.06 -2.25
N ASN A 68 4.44 -0.42 -2.57
CA ASN A 68 5.46 0.36 -3.27
C ASN A 68 5.92 -0.23 -4.61
N SER A 69 5.57 -1.47 -4.92
CA SER A 69 5.81 -2.13 -6.21
C SER A 69 4.74 -3.19 -6.49
N LEU A 70 4.73 -3.76 -7.70
CA LEU A 70 3.88 -4.91 -8.02
C LEU A 70 4.28 -6.15 -7.19
N GLU A 71 5.58 -6.38 -6.98
CA GLU A 71 6.10 -7.46 -6.13
C GLU A 71 5.67 -7.28 -4.66
N ASP A 72 5.57 -6.04 -4.19
CA ASP A 72 5.02 -5.76 -2.86
C ASP A 72 3.52 -6.09 -2.77
N ILE A 73 2.75 -5.83 -3.83
CA ILE A 73 1.34 -6.27 -3.91
C ILE A 73 1.26 -7.81 -3.89
N ILE A 74 2.14 -8.50 -4.63
CA ILE A 74 2.12 -9.97 -4.70
C ILE A 74 2.49 -10.58 -3.35
N SER A 75 3.51 -10.05 -2.67
CA SER A 75 4.01 -10.56 -1.40
C SER A 75 3.20 -10.10 -0.18
N ASN A 76 2.56 -8.93 -0.26
CA ASN A 76 1.75 -8.33 0.80
C ASN A 76 0.40 -7.84 0.25
N PRO A 77 -0.47 -8.75 -0.24
CA PRO A 77 -1.67 -8.40 -1.01
C PRO A 77 -2.65 -7.49 -0.27
N GLU A 78 -2.75 -7.60 1.05
CA GLU A 78 -3.60 -6.75 1.88
C GLU A 78 -3.28 -5.25 1.75
N ARG A 79 -2.03 -4.88 1.43
CA ARG A 79 -1.62 -3.48 1.24
C ARG A 79 -2.36 -2.81 0.10
N LEU A 80 -2.82 -3.58 -0.88
CA LEU A 80 -3.57 -3.07 -2.02
C LEU A 80 -4.90 -2.44 -1.59
N TYR A 81 -5.54 -2.97 -0.54
CA TYR A 81 -6.86 -2.54 -0.10
C TYR A 81 -6.89 -1.05 0.23
N GLY A 82 -7.93 -0.34 -0.19
CA GLY A 82 -8.08 1.10 0.05
C GLY A 82 -7.09 2.00 -0.70
N SER A 83 -6.28 1.48 -1.62
CA SER A 83 -5.44 2.29 -2.51
C SER A 83 -6.29 3.02 -3.55
N THR A 84 -5.88 4.22 -3.91
CA THR A 84 -6.48 5.00 -4.99
C THR A 84 -5.90 4.57 -6.33
N LYS A 85 -6.66 4.81 -7.40
CA LYS A 85 -6.20 4.56 -8.77
C LYS A 85 -4.86 5.25 -9.07
N ASN A 86 -4.67 6.49 -8.61
CA ASN A 86 -3.45 7.26 -8.86
C ASN A 86 -2.23 6.74 -8.09
N GLU A 87 -2.42 6.27 -6.85
CA GLU A 87 -1.34 5.60 -6.10
C GLU A 87 -0.87 4.34 -6.84
N ILE A 88 -1.81 3.50 -7.28
CA ILE A 88 -1.48 2.29 -8.04
C ILE A 88 -0.83 2.62 -9.38
N LYS A 89 -1.34 3.62 -10.11
CA LYS A 89 -0.71 4.09 -11.35
C LYS A 89 0.74 4.53 -11.12
N SER A 90 0.99 5.27 -10.04
CA SER A 90 2.34 5.72 -9.70
C SER A 90 3.29 4.57 -9.38
N ILE A 91 2.79 3.49 -8.78
CA ILE A 91 3.58 2.31 -8.41
C ILE A 91 3.91 1.45 -9.64
N LEU A 92 2.96 1.31 -10.56
CA LEU A 92 3.13 0.52 -11.79
C LEU A 92 3.94 1.26 -12.87
N GLY A 93 4.02 2.60 -12.78
CA GLY A 93 4.78 3.42 -13.71
C GLY A 93 4.19 3.45 -15.12
N GLU A 94 5.04 3.67 -16.11
CA GLU A 94 4.64 3.80 -17.53
C GLU A 94 4.20 2.47 -18.16
N GLY A 95 4.47 1.32 -17.52
CA GLY A 95 4.13 -0.01 -18.05
C GLY A 95 2.67 -0.43 -17.82
N GLY A 96 1.86 0.37 -17.13
CA GLY A 96 0.46 0.05 -16.85
C GLY A 96 -0.51 0.70 -17.82
N THR A 97 -1.13 -0.08 -18.70
CA THR A 97 -2.24 0.38 -19.54
C THR A 97 -3.53 0.43 -18.73
N GLU A 98 -4.11 1.62 -18.60
CA GLU A 98 -5.35 1.85 -17.85
C GLU A 98 -6.59 1.52 -18.71
N ALA A 99 -7.56 0.83 -18.11
CA ALA A 99 -8.87 0.58 -18.72
C ALA A 99 -9.98 0.43 -17.66
N SER A 100 -11.23 0.46 -18.10
CA SER A 100 -12.38 0.13 -17.23
C SER A 100 -12.40 -1.35 -16.82
N TYR A 101 -12.98 -1.64 -15.66
CA TYR A 101 -13.14 -2.98 -15.11
C TYR A 101 -14.59 -3.25 -14.65
N GLY A 102 -14.98 -4.53 -14.68
CA GLY A 102 -16.34 -4.98 -14.39
C GLY A 102 -17.28 -4.86 -15.59
N SER A 103 -18.40 -5.61 -15.57
CA SER A 103 -19.40 -5.60 -16.65
C SER A 103 -20.07 -4.23 -16.83
N ALA A 104 -20.23 -3.48 -15.74
CA ALA A 104 -20.74 -2.11 -15.77
C ALA A 104 -19.69 -1.06 -16.17
N GLY A 105 -18.40 -1.42 -16.26
CA GLY A 105 -17.31 -0.52 -16.62
C GLY A 105 -17.00 0.59 -15.61
N THR A 106 -17.55 0.50 -14.39
CA THR A 106 -17.41 1.50 -13.32
C THR A 106 -16.14 1.32 -12.49
N GLY A 107 -15.50 0.16 -12.58
CA GLY A 107 -14.19 -0.10 -11.99
C GLY A 107 -13.03 0.32 -12.88
N TRP A 108 -11.82 0.12 -12.39
CA TRP A 108 -10.59 0.38 -13.14
C TRP A 108 -9.65 -0.82 -13.07
N LYS A 109 -8.81 -0.96 -14.09
CA LYS A 109 -7.70 -1.91 -14.11
C LYS A 109 -6.48 -1.28 -14.77
N PHE A 110 -5.31 -1.79 -14.38
CA PHE A 110 -4.05 -1.61 -15.06
C PHE A 110 -3.55 -2.96 -15.53
N THR A 111 -3.18 -3.08 -16.79
CA THR A 111 -2.54 -4.27 -17.36
C THR A 111 -1.13 -3.93 -17.81
N ASN A 112 -0.19 -4.85 -17.62
CA ASN A 112 1.12 -4.77 -18.28
C ASN A 112 1.14 -5.66 -19.53
N ASP A 113 2.23 -5.61 -20.31
CA ASP A 113 2.38 -6.38 -21.56
C ASP A 113 2.42 -7.92 -21.37
N GLY A 114 2.27 -8.41 -20.14
CA GLY A 114 2.14 -9.83 -19.80
C GLY A 114 0.77 -10.17 -19.21
N ASP A 115 0.71 -11.22 -18.42
CA ASP A 115 -0.54 -11.68 -17.76
C ASP A 115 -0.85 -10.92 -16.45
N GLY A 116 -0.10 -9.85 -16.19
CA GLY A 116 -0.18 -9.05 -14.98
C GLY A 116 -1.32 -8.03 -15.05
N MET A 117 -2.20 -8.05 -14.06
CA MET A 117 -3.25 -7.04 -13.91
C MET A 117 -3.40 -6.65 -12.44
N VAL A 118 -3.65 -5.36 -12.18
CA VAL A 118 -4.17 -4.85 -10.91
C VAL A 118 -5.51 -4.19 -11.18
N PHE A 119 -6.54 -4.46 -10.37
CA PHE A 119 -7.90 -4.00 -10.63
C PHE A 119 -8.66 -3.63 -9.35
N TYR A 120 -9.69 -2.84 -9.55
CA TYR A 120 -10.66 -2.45 -8.54
C TYR A 120 -12.08 -2.53 -9.11
N HIS A 121 -12.99 -3.03 -8.30
CA HIS A 121 -14.43 -2.99 -8.54
C HIS A 121 -15.10 -2.18 -7.43
N PRO A 122 -15.93 -1.18 -7.74
CA PRO A 122 -16.50 -0.27 -6.74
C PRO A 122 -17.57 -0.89 -5.85
N GLY A 123 -17.92 -2.15 -6.10
CA GLY A 123 -19.07 -2.81 -5.49
C GLY A 123 -20.23 -2.82 -6.47
N ASP A 124 -21.41 -3.18 -5.97
CA ASP A 124 -22.61 -3.45 -6.75
C ASP A 124 -22.52 -4.75 -7.58
N GLY A 125 -23.69 -5.23 -8.02
CA GLY A 125 -23.83 -6.53 -8.66
C GLY A 125 -23.83 -7.67 -7.64
N ILE A 126 -23.43 -8.87 -8.07
CA ILE A 126 -23.60 -10.07 -7.23
C ILE A 126 -22.81 -9.96 -5.92
N HIS A 127 -21.60 -9.42 -5.97
CA HIS A 127 -20.66 -9.41 -4.84
C HIS A 127 -20.99 -8.39 -3.75
N GLY A 128 -21.98 -7.50 -3.96
CA GLY A 128 -22.37 -6.47 -2.99
C GLY A 128 -21.28 -5.41 -2.78
N GLY A 129 -20.25 -5.75 -2.01
CA GLY A 129 -19.14 -4.89 -1.63
C GLY A 129 -18.07 -4.66 -2.68
N SER A 130 -17.32 -3.58 -2.48
CA SER A 130 -16.16 -3.24 -3.29
C SER A 130 -15.00 -4.22 -3.07
N TYR A 131 -14.15 -4.38 -4.08
CA TYR A 131 -12.95 -5.20 -3.92
C TYR A 131 -11.80 -4.70 -4.79
N TYR A 132 -10.61 -5.00 -4.30
CA TYR A 132 -9.37 -4.85 -5.02
C TYR A 132 -8.88 -6.21 -5.45
N GLY A 133 -8.00 -6.28 -6.45
CA GLY A 133 -7.35 -7.52 -6.76
C GLY A 133 -6.23 -7.38 -7.76
N PHE A 134 -5.53 -8.47 -7.94
CA PHE A 134 -4.48 -8.60 -8.92
C PHE A 134 -4.49 -10.00 -9.52
N SER A 135 -3.83 -10.15 -10.65
CA SER A 135 -3.50 -11.45 -11.21
C SER A 135 -2.15 -11.42 -11.86
N THR A 136 -1.41 -12.51 -11.71
CA THR A 136 -0.23 -12.83 -12.52
C THR A 136 -0.36 -14.27 -13.00
N GLY A 137 0.48 -14.67 -13.98
CA GLY A 137 0.55 -16.07 -14.43
C GLY A 137 0.81 -17.06 -13.28
N ASP A 138 1.60 -16.65 -12.28
CA ASP A 138 2.00 -17.50 -11.16
C ASP A 138 0.96 -17.56 -10.03
N THR A 139 0.27 -16.45 -9.75
CA THR A 139 -0.67 -16.38 -8.60
C THR A 139 -2.09 -16.74 -8.96
N GLY A 140 -2.44 -16.74 -10.26
CA GLY A 140 -3.84 -16.64 -10.68
C GLY A 140 -4.48 -15.34 -10.17
N LYS A 141 -5.81 -15.30 -10.08
CA LYS A 141 -6.56 -14.12 -9.60
C LYS A 141 -6.66 -14.13 -8.08
N VAL A 142 -6.27 -13.03 -7.46
CA VAL A 142 -6.42 -12.77 -6.02
C VAL A 142 -7.34 -11.56 -5.84
N LYS A 143 -8.27 -11.63 -4.89
CA LYS A 143 -9.15 -10.53 -4.50
C LYS A 143 -8.97 -10.22 -3.02
N ILE A 144 -8.84 -8.93 -2.72
CA ILE A 144 -8.84 -8.40 -1.36
C ILE A 144 -10.17 -7.68 -1.15
N VAL A 145 -10.94 -8.15 -0.18
CA VAL A 145 -12.35 -7.84 -0.03
C VAL A 145 -12.68 -7.30 1.36
N GLY A 146 -13.67 -6.42 1.44
CA GLY A 146 -14.23 -5.92 2.70
C GLY A 146 -15.29 -6.85 3.29
N GLU A 147 -15.84 -6.45 4.45
CA GLU A 147 -16.90 -7.20 5.16
C GLU A 147 -18.21 -7.30 4.36
N ASP A 148 -18.48 -6.33 3.49
CA ASP A 148 -19.66 -6.24 2.64
C ASP A 148 -19.57 -7.14 1.38
N TYR A 149 -18.45 -7.83 1.17
CA TYR A 149 -18.27 -8.73 0.05
C TYR A 149 -19.00 -10.07 0.23
N ILE A 150 -19.82 -10.39 -0.77
CA ILE A 150 -20.55 -11.66 -0.87
C ILE A 150 -19.74 -12.61 -1.74
N ASP A 151 -19.22 -13.66 -1.10
CA ASP A 151 -18.52 -14.75 -1.78
C ASP A 151 -19.53 -15.71 -2.41
N PHE A 152 -19.41 -15.92 -3.72
CA PHE A 152 -20.20 -16.91 -4.45
C PHE A 152 -19.31 -18.11 -4.74
N SER A 153 -19.82 -19.30 -4.46
CA SER A 153 -19.09 -20.57 -4.49
C SER A 153 -18.44 -20.97 -5.83
N ASN A 154 -18.60 -20.17 -6.88
CA ASN A 154 -18.01 -20.37 -8.20
C ASN A 154 -16.89 -19.37 -8.55
N ASP A 155 -16.55 -18.44 -7.65
CA ASP A 155 -15.41 -17.56 -7.85
C ASP A 155 -14.10 -18.36 -7.76
N LYS A 156 -13.31 -18.32 -8.84
CA LYS A 156 -12.01 -19.01 -8.91
C LYS A 156 -10.87 -18.17 -8.33
N ALA A 157 -11.17 -16.98 -7.81
CA ALA A 157 -10.17 -16.14 -7.18
C ALA A 157 -9.84 -16.63 -5.77
N THR A 158 -8.57 -16.51 -5.38
CA THR A 158 -8.19 -16.56 -3.96
C THR A 158 -8.75 -15.32 -3.27
N ILE A 159 -9.59 -15.51 -2.25
CA ILE A 159 -10.23 -14.41 -1.50
C ILE A 159 -9.46 -14.16 -0.21
N ILE A 160 -9.05 -12.90 0.00
CA ILE A 160 -8.42 -12.41 1.23
C ILE A 160 -9.36 -11.38 1.86
N LYS A 161 -9.86 -11.66 3.06
CA LYS A 161 -10.74 -10.73 3.80
C LYS A 161 -9.88 -9.73 4.56
N PHE A 162 -10.06 -8.45 4.27
CA PHE A 162 -9.35 -7.37 4.96
C PHE A 162 -10.10 -6.98 6.23
N GLY A 163 -9.45 -7.03 7.39
CA GLY A 163 -10.02 -6.60 8.66
C GLY A 163 -10.96 -7.59 9.36
N GLY A 164 -11.10 -8.82 8.84
CA GLY A 164 -11.82 -9.89 9.53
C GLY A 164 -10.91 -10.67 10.47
N GLU A 165 -11.27 -10.74 11.75
CA GLU A 165 -10.75 -11.73 12.71
C GLU A 165 -11.21 -13.16 12.38
#